data_AF-A0A8T3NKT2-F1
#
_entry.id   AF-A0A8T3NKT2-F1
#
_cell.length_a   1.000
_cell.length_b   1.000
_cell.length_c   1.000
_cell.angle_alpha   90.00
_cell.angle_beta   90.00
_cell.angle_gamma   90.00
#
_symmetry.space_group_name_H-M   'P 1'
#
loop_
_entity.id
_entity.type
_entity.pdbx_description
1 polymer ?
#
loop_
_entity_poly.entity_id
_entity_poly.type
_entity_poly.pdbx_seq_one_letter_code
_entity_poly.pdbx_strand_id
1 'polypeptide(L)' 'MDEATDSLAEYVRDVGSEPVIVTVDGKPIAALVAIENADLETLTLSTHPEFLALIERSRARQNAEGGISPQTI' A
#
# COMPACT_ATOMS: atom_id res chain seq x y z
N MET A 1 -7.26 5.58 27.14
CA MET A 1 -7.51 6.30 25.87
C MET A 1 -6.18 6.89 25.53
N ASP A 2 -5.50 6.31 24.55
CA ASP A 2 -4.21 6.83 24.13
C ASP A 2 -4.49 8.09 23.32
N GLU A 3 -4.23 9.23 23.94
CA GLU A 3 -4.37 10.53 23.33
C GLU A 3 -3.03 10.88 22.69
N ALA A 4 -3.05 11.32 21.43
CA ALA A 4 -1.85 11.81 20.77
C ALA A 4 -1.52 13.19 21.35
N THR A 5 -0.61 13.22 22.32
CA THR A 5 -0.24 14.43 23.07
C THR A 5 0.81 15.27 22.36
N ASP A 6 1.57 14.69 21.44
CA ASP A 6 2.64 15.36 20.70
C ASP A 6 2.19 15.79 19.30
N SER A 7 3.05 16.58 18.64
CA SER A 7 2.80 16.96 17.25
C SER A 7 2.91 15.75 16.33
N LEU A 8 2.17 15.78 15.21
CA LEU A 8 2.31 14.76 14.16
C LEU A 8 3.77 14.60 13.73
N ALA A 9 4.54 15.70 13.69
CA ALA A 9 5.95 15.66 13.31
C ALA A 9 6.80 14.76 14.23
N GLU A 10 6.49 14.66 15.53
CA GLU A 10 7.25 13.82 16.46
C GLU A 10 6.94 12.33 16.26
N TYR A 11 5.67 11.97 16.03
CA TYR A 11 5.27 10.58 15.78
C TYR A 11 5.82 10.02 14.46
N VAL A 12 6.24 10.89 13.53
CA VAL A 12 6.65 10.49 12.18
C VAL A 12 8.16 10.51 11.98
N ARG A 13 8.94 11.07 12.93
CA ARG A 13 10.41 11.01 12.89
C ARG A 13 10.95 9.58 12.92
N ASP A 14 10.21 8.67 13.58
CA ASP A 14 10.54 7.26 13.72
C ASP A 14 9.67 6.35 12.84
N VAL A 15 8.89 6.91 11.92
CA VAL A 15 8.18 6.14 10.88
C VAL A 15 9.21 5.62 9.90
N GLY A 16 9.79 4.47 10.24
CA GLY A 16 10.53 3.61 9.33
C GLY A 16 9.56 2.86 8.43
N SER A 17 9.69 1.54 8.37
CA SER A 17 8.95 0.70 7.42
C SER A 17 7.49 0.42 7.78
N GLU A 18 7.02 0.82 8.96
CA GLU A 18 5.65 0.54 9.43
C GLU A 18 4.74 1.79 9.37
N PRO A 19 3.49 1.67 8.88
CA PRO A 19 2.58 2.80 8.76
C PRO A 19 2.03 3.26 10.12
N VAL A 20 1.89 4.57 10.28
CA VAL A 20 1.19 5.18 11.42
C VAL A 20 -0.28 5.40 11.09
N ILE A 21 -1.17 4.87 11.91
CA ILE A 21 -2.62 5.02 11.76
C ILE A 21 -3.11 6.14 12.66
N VAL A 22 -3.77 7.14 12.06
CA VAL A 22 -4.41 8.23 12.79
C VAL A 22 -5.87 7.84 13.06
N THR A 23 -6.26 7.89 14.33
CA THR A 23 -7.62 7.58 14.77
C THR A 23 -8.27 8.79 15.44
N VAL A 24 -9.58 8.91 15.32
CA VAL A 24 -10.44 9.84 16.09
C VAL A 24 -11.53 8.99 16.73
N ASP A 25 -11.68 9.08 18.04
CA ASP A 25 -12.62 8.25 18.83
C ASP A 25 -12.47 6.74 18.55
N GLY A 26 -11.22 6.29 18.35
CA GLY A 26 -10.90 4.89 18.03
C GLY A 26 -11.23 4.46 16.58
N LYS A 27 -11.75 5.37 15.74
CA LYS A 27 -12.00 5.10 14.33
C LYS A 27 -10.82 5.57 13.48
N PRO A 28 -10.24 4.72 12.62
CA PRO A 28 -9.17 5.12 11.71
C PRO A 28 -9.70 6.10 10.65
N ILE A 29 -8.98 7.20 10.46
CA ILE A 29 -9.34 8.28 9.52
C ILE A 29 -8.25 8.56 8.48
N ALA A 30 -6.99 8.23 8.79
CA ALA A 30 -5.87 8.39 7.87
C ALA A 30 -4.76 7.39 8.21
N ALA A 31 -3.90 7.10 7.23
CA ALA A 31 -2.67 6.36 7.41
C ALA A 31 -1.52 7.19 6.83
N LEU A 32 -0.44 7.32 7.58
CA LEU A 32 0.82 7.83 7.08
C LEU A 32 1.73 6.64 6.77
N VAL A 33 2.24 6.61 5.56
CA VAL A 33 3.16 5.59 5.06
C VAL A 33 4.48 6.25 4.71
N ALA A 34 5.59 5.66 5.15
CA ALA A 34 6.89 6.03 4.60
C ALA A 34 6.92 5.67 3.11
N ILE A 35 7.38 6.61 2.29
CA ILE A 35 7.63 6.36 0.88
C ILE A 35 9.07 5.87 0.76
N GLU A 36 9.32 4.60 1.10
CA GLU A 36 10.63 3.96 0.91
C GLU A 36 10.67 3.30 -0.47
N ASN A 37 11.51 3.83 -1.38
CA ASN A 37 11.76 3.25 -2.72
C ASN A 37 10.51 3.03 -3.61
N ALA A 38 9.35 3.62 -3.25
CA ALA A 38 8.13 3.57 -4.05
C ALA A 38 7.96 4.89 -4.78
N ASP A 39 8.26 4.91 -6.08
CA ASP A 39 7.82 6.02 -6.92
C ASP A 39 6.30 6.20 -6.76
N LEU A 40 5.79 7.43 -6.83
CA LEU A 40 4.37 7.78 -6.66
C LEU A 40 3.44 6.86 -7.48
N GLU A 41 3.93 6.37 -8.61
CA GLU A 41 3.28 5.35 -9.45
C GLU A 41 2.96 4.06 -8.68
N THR A 42 3.89 3.52 -7.89
CA THR A 42 3.70 2.28 -7.12
C THR A 42 2.61 2.43 -6.06
N LEU A 43 2.56 3.57 -5.38
CA LEU A 43 1.49 3.86 -4.39
C LEU A 43 0.13 4.03 -5.07
N THR A 44 0.11 4.71 -6.21
CA THR A 44 -1.11 4.93 -6.98
C THR A 44 -1.68 3.60 -7.50
N LEU A 45 -0.83 2.76 -8.10
CA LEU A 45 -1.25 1.48 -8.67
C LEU A 45 -1.62 0.46 -7.60
N SER A 46 -0.88 0.39 -6.49
CA SER A 46 -1.17 -0.55 -5.39
C SER A 46 -2.47 -0.26 -4.66
N THR A 47 -3.03 0.94 -4.80
CA THR A 47 -4.30 1.34 -4.17
C THR A 47 -5.44 1.55 -5.17
N HIS A 48 -5.18 1.45 -6.48
CA HIS A 48 -6.20 1.69 -7.51
C HIS A 48 -7.09 0.45 -7.72
N PRO A 49 -8.41 0.53 -7.44
CA PRO A 49 -9.29 -0.64 -7.43
C PRO A 49 -9.31 -1.44 -8.75
N GLU A 50 -9.32 -0.74 -9.89
CA GLU A 50 -9.36 -1.38 -11.21
C GLU A 50 -8.04 -2.09 -11.54
N PHE A 51 -6.91 -1.50 -11.13
CA PHE A 51 -5.59 -2.09 -11.32
C PHE A 51 -5.44 -3.36 -10.49
N LEU A 52 -5.88 -3.32 -9.23
CA LEU A 52 -5.91 -4.50 -8.36
C LEU A 52 -6.79 -5.61 -8.96
N ALA A 53 -7.97 -5.28 -9.47
CA ALA A 53 -8.85 -6.26 -10.12
C ALA A 53 -8.19 -6.89 -11.36
N LEU A 54 -7.46 -6.11 -12.15
CA LEU A 54 -6.70 -6.60 -13.30
C LEU A 54 -5.59 -7.57 -12.86
N ILE A 55 -4.82 -7.21 -11.83
CA ILE A 55 -3.74 -8.06 -11.31
C ILE A 55 -4.29 -9.38 -10.76
N GLU A 56 -5.37 -9.34 -9.98
CA GLU A 56 -5.99 -10.56 -9.44
C GLU A 56 -6.52 -11.47 -10.55
N ARG A 57 -7.18 -10.91 -11.56
CA ARG A 57 -7.60 -11.68 -12.75
C ARG A 57 -6.40 -12.31 -13.46
N SER A 58 -5.32 -11.56 -13.64
CA SER A 58 -4.10 -12.04 -14.31
C SER A 58 -3.47 -13.20 -13.54
N ARG A 59 -3.33 -13.07 -12.21
CA ARG A 59 -2.81 -14.12 -11.33
C ARG A 59 -3.68 -15.37 -11.34
N ALA A 60 -5.01 -15.22 -11.26
CA ALA A 60 -5.94 -16.34 -11.34
C ALA A 60 -5.79 -17.10 -12.67
N ARG A 61 -5.69 -16.37 -13.77
CA ARG A 61 -5.46 -16.94 -15.10
C ARG A 61 -4.11 -17.65 -15.19
N GLN A 62 -3.03 -17.03 -14.72
CA GLN A 62 -1.70 -17.63 -14.71
C GLN A 62 -1.66 -18.93 -13.89
N ASN A 63 -2.33 -18.98 -12.75
CA ASN A 63 -2.41 -20.17 -11.91
C ASN A 63 -3.21 -21.30 -12.59
N ALA A 64 -4.24 -20.96 -13.37
CA ALA A 64 -5.09 -21.94 -14.05
C ALA A 64 -4.51 -22.43 -15.40
N GLU A 65 -3.95 -21.52 -16.19
CA GLU A 65 -3.54 -21.76 -17.59
C GLU A 65 -2.01 -21.84 -17.75
N GLY A 66 -1.24 -21.46 -16.74
CA GLY A 66 0.20 -21.27 -16.84
C GLY A 66 0.58 -19.90 -17.43
N GLY A 67 1.88 -19.60 -17.44
CA GLY A 67 2.42 -18.40 -18.05
C GLY A 67 2.57 -18.54 -19.57
N ILE A 68 2.64 -17.41 -20.28
CA ILE A 68 3.02 -17.42 -21.69
C ILE A 68 4.53 -17.64 -21.76
N SER A 69 4.96 -18.73 -22.41
CA SER A 69 6.39 -18.94 -22.69
C SER A 69 6.86 -17.87 -23.67
N PRO A 70 8.02 -17.22 -23.42
CA PRO A 70 8.60 -16.32 -24.41
C PRO A 70 8.78 -17.07 -25.72
N GLN A 71 8.17 -16.58 -26.80
CA GLN A 71 8.57 -16.99 -28.14
C GLN A 71 9.86 -16.24 -28.42
N THR A 72 10.98 -16.97 -28.49
CA THR A 72 12.23 -16.43 -29.01
C THR A 72 11.99 -16.02 -30.46
N ILE A 73 11.90 -14.71 -30.71
CA ILE A 73 11.95 -14.13 -32.06
C ILE A 73 13.41 -14.15 -32.53
#